data_AF-A0A444XE90-F1
#
_entry.id   AF-A0A444XE90-F1
#
_cell.length_a   1.000
_cell.length_b   1.000
_cell.length_c   1.000
_cell.angle_alpha   90.00
_cell.angle_beta   90.00
_cell.angle_gamma   90.00
#
_symmetry.space_group_name_H-M   'P 1'
#
loop_
_entity.id
_entity.type
_entity.pdbx_description
1 polymer ?
#
loop_
_entity_poly.entity_id
_entity_poly.type
_entity_poly.pdbx_seq_one_letter_code
_entity_poly.pdbx_strand_id
1 'polypeptide(L)'
;MKWLEIIEPQNIKKSKYEWDNWTQAEVNHFRVEYASLILFDEMNRLRDRAIQESEAIRLSKPSAALLSPYCELRSEDIDSE
;
A
#
# COMPACT_ATOMS: atom_id res chain seq x y z
N MET A 1 9.34 4.69 -3.69
CA MET A 1 10.42 5.24 -2.83
C MET A 1 11.64 4.33 -2.92
N LYS A 2 12.86 4.87 -3.03
CA LYS A 2 14.10 4.06 -3.09
C LYS A 2 14.31 3.12 -1.89
N TRP A 3 13.68 3.42 -0.75
CA TRP A 3 13.80 2.62 0.46
C TRP A 3 13.22 1.21 0.33
N LEU A 4 12.17 1.00 -0.47
CA LEU A 4 11.61 -0.34 -0.75
C LEU A 4 12.59 -1.23 -1.52
N GLU A 5 13.36 -0.63 -2.44
CA GLU A 5 14.42 -1.33 -3.15
C GLU A 5 15.57 -1.71 -2.19
N ILE A 6 15.76 -0.98 -1.08
CA ILE A 6 16.81 -1.28 -0.09
C ILE A 6 16.38 -2.39 0.87
N ILE A 7 15.12 -2.39 1.31
CA ILE A 7 14.57 -3.38 2.27
C ILE A 7 14.01 -4.64 1.61
N GLU A 8 13.98 -4.69 0.27
CA GLU A 8 13.60 -5.89 -0.45
C GLU A 8 14.58 -7.02 -0.09
N PRO A 9 14.11 -8.21 0.37
CA PRO A 9 14.99 -9.28 0.85
C PRO A 9 16.07 -9.71 -0.16
N GLN A 10 15.76 -9.63 -1.45
CA GLN A 10 16.67 -9.89 -2.56
C GLN A 10 17.76 -8.81 -2.73
N ASN A 11 17.46 -7.57 -2.37
CA ASN A 11 18.38 -6.45 -2.44
C ASN A 11 19.12 -6.25 -1.12
N ILE A 12 18.58 -6.66 0.03
CA ILE A 12 19.34 -6.82 1.27
C ILE A 12 20.45 -7.85 1.05
N LYS A 13 20.15 -8.98 0.40
CA LYS A 13 21.16 -10.02 0.08
C LYS A 13 22.14 -9.63 -1.02
N LYS A 14 21.74 -8.76 -1.96
CA LYS A 14 22.60 -8.30 -3.08
C LYS A 14 23.33 -7.00 -2.78
N SER A 15 22.84 -6.19 -1.84
CA SER A 15 23.46 -4.94 -1.46
C SER A 15 24.65 -5.23 -0.55
N LYS A 16 25.73 -4.57 -0.93
CA LYS A 16 27.10 -4.61 -0.44
C LYS A 16 27.23 -4.05 0.99
N TYR A 17 26.31 -4.37 1.90
CA TYR A 17 26.48 -4.07 3.32
C TYR A 17 27.11 -5.29 3.98
N GLU A 18 28.16 -5.08 4.76
CA GLU A 18 28.82 -6.11 5.57
C GLU A 18 27.89 -6.57 6.70
N TRP A 19 26.73 -7.15 6.37
CA TRP A 19 25.82 -7.76 7.34
C TRP A 19 26.47 -8.94 8.06
N ASP A 20 27.48 -9.55 7.44
CA ASP A 20 28.32 -10.57 8.07
C ASP A 20 29.06 -10.02 9.33
N ASN A 21 29.23 -8.69 9.43
CA ASN A 21 29.86 -8.01 10.57
C ASN A 21 28.85 -7.49 11.61
N TRP A 22 27.55 -7.61 11.36
CA TRP A 22 26.53 -7.08 12.27
C TRP A 22 26.26 -8.02 13.44
N THR A 23 26.14 -7.45 14.62
CA THR A 23 25.70 -8.19 15.80
C THR A 23 24.21 -8.52 15.68
N GLN A 24 23.79 -9.61 16.33
CA GLN A 24 22.38 -10.02 16.35
C GLN A 24 21.45 -8.91 16.89
N ALA A 25 21.96 -8.03 17.76
CA ALA A 25 21.24 -6.89 18.30
C ALA A 25 20.94 -5.83 17.23
N GLU A 26 21.92 -5.49 16.39
CA GLU A 26 21.75 -4.54 15.27
C GLU A 26 20.78 -5.07 14.22
N VAL A 27 20.89 -6.37 13.90
CA VAL A 27 19.94 -7.05 13.01
C VAL A 27 18.51 -7.00 13.56
N ASN A 28 18.34 -7.28 14.87
CA ASN A 28 17.01 -7.25 15.49
C ASN A 28 16.44 -5.83 15.54
N HIS A 29 17.26 -4.83 15.87
CA HIS A 29 16.86 -3.43 15.87
C HIS A 29 16.40 -2.99 14.48
N PHE A 30 17.19 -3.28 13.43
CA PHE A 30 16.83 -2.99 12.06
C PHE A 30 15.51 -3.66 11.65
N ARG A 31 15.32 -4.95 12.00
CA ARG A 31 14.07 -5.66 11.69
C ARG A 31 12.85 -5.01 12.36
N VAL A 32 13.00 -4.57 13.62
CA VAL A 32 11.92 -3.91 14.37
C VAL A 32 11.59 -2.54 13.77
N GLU A 33 12.60 -1.72 13.46
CA GLU A 33 12.38 -0.39 12.88
C GLU A 33 11.70 -0.46 11.52
N TYR A 34 12.15 -1.38 10.66
CA TYR A 34 11.66 -1.45 9.29
C TYR A 34 10.39 -2.30 9.11
N ALA A 35 10.05 -3.20 10.04
CA ALA A 35 8.82 -3.98 9.96
C ALA A 35 7.57 -3.09 9.87
N SER A 36 7.51 -2.04 10.69
CA SER A 36 6.42 -1.07 10.67
C SER A 36 6.35 -0.30 9.35
N LEU A 37 7.51 0.06 8.77
CA LEU A 37 7.60 0.78 7.50
C LEU A 37 7.12 -0.08 6.32
N ILE A 38 7.51 -1.36 6.28
CA ILE A 38 7.07 -2.31 5.26
C ILE A 38 5.55 -2.51 5.34
N LEU A 39 5.04 -2.74 6.55
CA LEU A 39 3.60 -2.92 6.76
C LEU A 39 2.81 -1.67 6.31
N PHE A 40 3.29 -0.48 6.67
CA PHE A 40 2.63 0.76 6.30
C PHE A 40 2.63 1.00 4.79
N ASP A 41 3.73 0.70 4.09
CA ASP A 41 3.78 0.78 2.62
C ASP A 41 2.79 -0.19 1.97
N GLU A 42 2.74 -1.43 2.43
CA GLU A 42 1.81 -2.45 1.92
C GLU A 42 0.35 -2.02 2.13
N MET A 43 0.02 -1.51 3.33
CA MET A 43 -1.30 -0.94 3.62
C MET A 43 -1.64 0.24 2.72
N ASN A 44 -0.69 1.14 2.47
CA ASN A 44 -0.90 2.29 1.58
C ASN A 44 -1.18 1.83 0.15
N ARG A 45 -0.42 0.85 -0.38
CA ARG A 45 -0.64 0.30 -1.72
C ARG A 45 -2.00 -0.37 -1.86
N LEU A 46 -2.45 -1.08 -0.82
CA LEU A 46 -3.79 -1.67 -0.79
C LEU A 46 -4.88 -0.60 -0.78
N ARG A 47 -4.74 0.44 0.05
CA ARG A 47 -5.65 1.59 0.07
C ARG A 47 -5.73 2.26 -1.30
N ASP A 48 -4.58 2.57 -1.90
CA ASP A 48 -4.53 3.29 -3.18
C ASP A 48 -5.18 2.45 -4.31
N ARG A 49 -4.99 1.13 -4.31
CA ARG A 49 -5.70 0.22 -5.21
C ARG A 49 -7.21 0.25 -4.98
N ALA A 50 -7.66 0.17 -3.73
CA ALA A 50 -9.08 0.19 -3.39
C ALA A 50 -9.75 1.51 -3.82
N ILE A 51 -9.05 2.65 -3.66
CA ILE A 51 -9.50 3.95 -4.15
C ILE A 51 -9.61 3.92 -5.68
N GLN A 52 -8.57 3.46 -6.37
CA GLN A 52 -8.56 3.39 -7.83
C GLN A 52 -9.69 2.50 -8.38
N GLU A 53 -9.92 1.34 -7.78
CA GLU A 53 -11.02 0.44 -8.16
C GLU A 53 -12.39 1.06 -7.89
N SER A 54 -12.54 1.78 -6.76
CA SER A 54 -13.77 2.49 -6.43
C SER A 54 -14.06 3.62 -7.43
N GLU A 55 -13.06 4.41 -7.80
CA GLU A 55 -13.18 5.44 -8.82
C GLU A 55 -13.51 4.84 -10.20
N ALA A 56 -12.88 3.71 -10.56
CA ALA A 56 -13.22 3.00 -11.78
C ALA A 56 -14.69 2.53 -11.79
N ILE A 57 -15.22 2.07 -10.66
CA ILE A 57 -16.63 1.70 -10.51
C ILE A 57 -17.53 2.93 -10.65
N ARG A 58 -17.20 4.05 -9.99
CA ARG A 58 -17.97 5.31 -10.07
C ARG A 58 -18.03 5.85 -11.50
N LEU A 59 -16.89 5.82 -12.22
CA LEU A 59 -16.78 6.31 -13.59
C LEU A 59 -17.40 5.35 -14.61
N SER A 60 -17.38 4.04 -14.32
CA SER A 60 -18.14 3.08 -15.11
C SER A 60 -19.64 3.36 -14.93
N LYS A 61 -20.41 3.35 -16.03
CA LYS A 61 -21.87 3.34 -15.91
C LYS A 61 -22.25 2.15 -15.03
N PRO A 62 -22.96 2.34 -13.90
CA PRO A 62 -23.36 1.22 -13.08
C PRO A 62 -24.16 0.27 -13.97
N SER A 63 -23.78 -1.01 -13.95
CA SER A 63 -24.53 -2.02 -14.69
C SER A 63 -26.01 -1.94 -14.29
N ALA A 64 -26.93 -2.18 -15.22
CA ALA A 64 -28.36 -2.21 -14.90
C ALA A 64 -28.71 -3.22 -13.79
N ALA A 65 -27.82 -4.19 -13.51
CA ALA A 65 -27.94 -5.14 -12.41
C ALA A 65 -27.55 -4.55 -11.03
N LEU A 66 -26.69 -3.53 -10.98
CA LEU A 66 -26.33 -2.79 -9.76
C LEU A 66 -27.27 -1.62 -9.49
N LEU A 67 -28.00 -1.15 -10.52
CA LEU A 67 -29.13 -0.25 -10.40
C LEU A 67 -30.35 -1.01 -9.84
N SER A 68 -30.23 -1.47 -8.60
CA SER A 68 -31.41 -1.84 -7.83
C SER A 68 -32.30 -0.58 -7.74
N PRO A 69 -33.62 -0.66 -8.04
CA PRO A 69 -34.54 0.46 -7.88
C PRO A 69 -34.59 1.00 -6.43
N TYR A 70 -34.08 0.20 -5.48
CA TYR A 70 -34.08 0.50 -4.05
C TYR A 70 -32.73 1.00 -3.52
N CYS A 71 -31.65 0.96 -4.31
CA CYS A 71 -30.32 1.42 -3.89
C CYS A 71 -29.77 2.42 -4.90
N GLU A 72 -30.02 3.71 -4.66
CA GLU A 72 -29.35 4.78 -5.39
C GLU A 72 -27.95 5.01 -4.82
N LEU A 73 -26.92 4.74 -5.62
CA LEU A 73 -25.55 5.16 -5.31
C LEU A 73 -25.39 6.61 -5.78
N ARG A 74 -25.55 7.56 -4.85
CA ARG A 74 -25.26 8.97 -5.08
C ARG A 74 -23.81 9.24 -4.65
N SER A 75 -23.06 9.97 -5.47
CA SER A 75 -21.78 10.53 -5.05
C SER A 75 -21.94 12.04 -4.91
N GLU A 76 -21.57 12.56 -3.74
CA GLU A 76 -21.60 13.99 -3.44
C GLU A 76 -20.16 14.46 -3.26
N ASP A 77 -19.80 15.57 -3.90
CA ASP A 77 -18.47 16.16 -3.78
C ASP A 77 -18.38 16.91 -2.46
N ILE A 78 -17.45 16.50 -1.59
CA ILE A 78 -17.33 17.05 -0.23
C ILE A 78 -16.54 18.37 -0.26
N ASP A 79 -15.80 18.63 -1.34
CA ASP A 79 -14.94 19.81 -1.49
C ASP A 79 -15.67 21.02 -2.11
N SER A 80 -16.99 20.92 -2.38
CA SER A 80 -17.80 22.03 -2.86
C SER A 80 -18.39 22.87 -1.70
N GLU A 81 -17.55 23.67 -1.05
CA GLU A 81 -17.96 24.79 -0.18
C GLU A 81 -17.21 26.09 -0.55
#